data_AF-A0A845YET1-F1
#
_entry.id   AF-A0A845YET1-F1
#
_cell.length_a   1.000
_cell.length_b   1.000
_cell.length_c   1.000
_cell.angle_alpha   90.00
_cell.angle_beta   90.00
_cell.angle_gamma   90.00
#
_symmetry.space_group_name_H-M   'P 1'
#
loop_
_entity.id
_entity.type
_entity.pdbx_description
1 polymer ?
#
loop_
_entity_poly.entity_id
_entity_poly.type
_entity_poly.pdbx_seq_one_letter_code
_entity_poly.pdbx_strand_id
1 'polypeptide(L)'
;MTRTGIGIRTAVELSERLTGQIHVYDGAGKGKSQAALGVVLRSIGLGISATGSRVLLLRFLKGPGRSYDEDAAIEALQQGFPHLIDQVRTGRSSFFDRDEVTPFDQAE
;
A
#
# COMPACT_ATOMS: atom_id res chain seq x y z
N MET A 1 -38.41 4.84 -2.05
CA MET A 1 -37.19 4.43 -2.78
C MET A 1 -35.98 4.86 -1.97
N THR A 2 -35.47 3.97 -1.12
CA THR A 2 -34.24 4.20 -0.35
C THR A 2 -33.07 4.15 -1.32
N ARG A 3 -32.30 5.25 -1.40
CA ARG A 3 -31.03 5.26 -2.12
C ARG A 3 -30.17 4.13 -1.55
N THR A 4 -29.85 3.14 -2.36
CA THR A 4 -28.79 2.16 -2.11
C THR A 4 -27.51 2.99 -1.96
N GLY A 5 -27.18 3.36 -0.73
CA GLY A 5 -26.14 4.32 -0.44
C GLY A 5 -24.81 3.70 -0.83
N ILE A 6 -24.22 4.08 -1.96
CA ILE A 6 -22.84 3.74 -2.24
C ILE A 6 -22.00 4.54 -1.24
N GLY A 7 -21.37 3.86 -0.28
CA GLY A 7 -20.63 4.54 0.78
C GLY A 7 -19.88 3.58 1.68
N ILE A 8 -18.98 4.12 2.50
CA ILE A 8 -18.15 3.35 3.44
C ILE A 8 -19.02 2.45 4.33
N ARG A 9 -20.19 2.93 4.78
CA ARG A 9 -21.09 2.19 5.67
C ARG A 9 -21.71 0.94 5.03
N THR A 10 -22.19 1.02 3.79
CA THR A 10 -22.77 -0.13 3.08
C THR A 10 -21.70 -1.10 2.57
N ALA A 11 -20.47 -0.63 2.40
CA ALA A 11 -19.34 -1.48 2.02
C ALA A 11 -18.86 -2.40 3.16
N VAL A 12 -19.26 -2.17 4.42
CA VAL A 12 -18.89 -3.03 5.56
C VAL A 12 -19.73 -4.32 5.60
N GLU A 13 -20.95 -4.32 5.04
CA GLU A 13 -21.91 -5.43 5.17
C GLU A 13 -21.85 -6.46 4.01
N LEU A 14 -20.97 -6.27 3.02
CA LEU A 14 -20.88 -7.16 1.86
C LEU A 14 -20.05 -8.41 2.15
N SER A 15 -20.68 -9.59 2.05
CA SER A 15 -20.05 -10.91 2.23
C SER A 15 -18.90 -11.19 1.25
N GLU A 16 -18.88 -10.52 0.09
CA GLU A 16 -17.79 -10.61 -0.90
C GLU A 16 -16.41 -10.19 -0.34
N ARG A 17 -16.37 -9.50 0.81
CA ARG A 17 -15.13 -9.13 1.51
C ARG A 17 -14.53 -10.23 2.38
N LEU A 18 -15.25 -11.31 2.62
CA LEU A 18 -14.73 -12.46 3.38
C LEU A 18 -13.56 -13.12 2.65
N THR A 19 -13.50 -12.99 1.32
CA THR A 19 -12.42 -13.50 0.49
C THR A 19 -11.43 -12.39 0.16
N GLY A 20 -10.15 -12.61 0.45
CA GLY A 20 -9.08 -11.69 0.07
C GLY A 20 -9.00 -11.50 -1.45
N GLN A 21 -8.77 -10.26 -1.90
CA GLN A 21 -8.66 -9.91 -3.32
C GLN A 21 -7.21 -9.55 -3.67
N ILE A 22 -6.82 -9.84 -4.90
CA ILE A 22 -5.51 -9.45 -5.46
C ILE A 22 -5.73 -8.34 -6.47
N HIS A 23 -5.12 -7.19 -6.23
CA HIS A 23 -5.17 -6.04 -7.12
C HIS A 23 -3.81 -5.88 -7.81
N VAL A 24 -3.82 -5.79 -9.15
CA VAL A 24 -2.62 -5.50 -9.94
C VAL A 24 -2.82 -4.15 -10.62
N TYR A 25 -1.93 -3.20 -10.31
CA TYR A 25 -1.88 -1.89 -10.94
C TYR A 25 -0.67 -1.85 -11.86
N ASP A 26 -0.90 -1.94 -13.18
CA ASP A 26 0.15 -1.98 -14.20
C ASP A 26 -0.03 -0.88 -15.26
N GLY A 27 0.99 -0.68 -16.09
CA GLY A 27 1.05 0.30 -17.17
C GLY A 27 2.15 1.35 -16.97
N ALA A 28 2.53 2.03 -18.06
CA ALA A 28 3.59 3.04 -18.05
C ALA A 28 3.19 4.36 -17.35
N GLY A 29 1.89 4.60 -17.16
CA GLY A 29 1.37 5.81 -16.53
C GLY A 29 1.78 5.98 -15.06
N LYS A 30 1.86 7.24 -14.61
CA LYS A 30 1.98 7.58 -13.18
C LYS A 30 0.68 7.24 -12.44
N GLY A 31 0.78 6.93 -11.14
CA GLY A 31 -0.38 6.74 -10.26
C GLY A 31 -0.59 5.33 -9.70
N LYS A 32 0.17 4.33 -10.12
CA LYS A 32 0.07 2.94 -9.62
C LYS A 32 0.23 2.85 -8.11
N SER A 33 1.32 3.40 -7.57
CA SER A 33 1.57 3.44 -6.13
C SER A 33 0.50 4.23 -5.37
N GLN A 34 0.02 5.33 -5.96
CA GLN A 34 -1.01 6.19 -5.35
C GLN A 34 -2.36 5.46 -5.27
N ALA A 35 -2.73 4.70 -6.30
CA ALA A 35 -3.92 3.86 -6.29
C ALA A 35 -3.85 2.78 -5.21
N ALA A 36 -2.71 2.10 -5.07
CA ALA A 36 -2.49 1.12 -4.00
C ALA A 36 -2.59 1.76 -2.60
N LEU A 37 -2.00 2.95 -2.42
CA LEU A 37 -2.10 3.70 -1.16
C LEU A 37 -3.54 4.13 -0.86
N GLY A 38 -4.32 4.46 -1.89
CA GLY A 38 -5.76 4.74 -1.76
C GLY A 38 -6.57 3.55 -1.23
N VAL A 39 -6.21 2.32 -1.62
CA VAL A 39 -6.83 1.09 -1.06
C VAL A 39 -6.49 0.93 0.41
N VAL A 40 -5.25 1.21 0.81
CA VAL A 40 -4.83 1.20 2.22
C VAL A 40 -5.64 2.21 3.03
N LEU A 41 -5.71 3.45 2.58
CA LEU A 41 -6.51 4.51 3.22
C LEU A 41 -7.99 4.12 3.36
N ARG A 42 -8.58 3.57 2.29
CA ARG A 42 -9.95 3.07 2.30
C ARG A 42 -10.14 1.95 3.32
N SER A 43 -9.19 1.02 3.42
CA SER A 43 -9.26 -0.11 4.35
C SER A 43 -9.18 0.34 5.80
N ILE A 44 -8.32 1.32 6.08
CA ILE A 44 -8.22 1.98 7.40
C ILE A 44 -9.53 2.69 7.74
N GLY A 45 -10.06 3.50 6.82
CA GLY A 45 -11.33 4.21 7.02
C GLY A 45 -12.55 3.29 7.18
N LEU A 46 -12.43 2.03 6.77
CA LEU A 46 -13.44 0.98 6.96
C LEU A 46 -13.25 0.18 8.26
N GLY A 47 -12.23 0.49 9.06
CA GLY A 47 -12.02 -0.12 10.37
C GLY A 47 -11.28 -1.46 10.36
N ILE A 48 -10.34 -1.67 9.44
CA ILE A 48 -9.51 -2.89 9.38
C ILE A 48 -8.79 -3.23 10.70
N SER A 49 -8.56 -2.23 11.57
CA SER A 49 -7.99 -2.47 12.91
C SER A 49 -8.91 -3.26 13.84
N ALA A 50 -10.23 -3.13 13.69
CA ALA A 50 -11.20 -3.82 14.53
C ALA A 50 -11.24 -5.34 14.28
N THR A 51 -10.72 -5.79 13.14
CA THR A 51 -10.60 -7.22 12.79
C THR A 51 -9.27 -7.83 13.26
N GLY A 52 -8.42 -7.07 13.95
CA GLY A 52 -7.07 -7.48 14.34
C GLY A 52 -6.08 -7.52 13.17
N SER A 53 -6.46 -7.02 12.00
CA SER A 53 -5.63 -6.98 10.80
C SER A 53 -4.77 -5.71 10.74
N ARG A 54 -3.63 -5.81 10.05
CA ARG A 54 -2.66 -4.72 9.84
C ARG A 54 -2.32 -4.59 8.36
N VAL A 55 -1.70 -3.46 8.00
CA VAL A 55 -1.19 -3.21 6.66
C VAL A 55 0.34 -3.28 6.67
N LEU A 56 0.89 -4.08 5.77
CA LEU A 56 2.32 -4.10 5.47
C LEU A 56 2.56 -3.44 4.10
N LEU A 57 3.36 -2.38 4.08
CA LEU A 57 3.85 -1.73 2.87
C LEU A 57 5.26 -2.21 2.54
N LEU A 58 5.38 -3.18 1.64
CA LEU A 58 6.66 -3.65 1.12
C LEU A 58 7.00 -2.92 -0.18
N ARG A 59 8.10 -2.18 -0.19
CA ARG A 59 8.51 -1.31 -1.31
C ARG A 59 9.83 -1.78 -1.89
N PHE A 60 9.76 -2.41 -3.06
CA PHE A 60 10.92 -2.87 -3.81
C PHE A 60 11.56 -1.75 -4.63
N LEU A 61 12.88 -1.86 -4.85
CA LEU A 61 13.69 -0.92 -5.63
C LEU A 61 13.54 0.54 -5.14
N LYS A 62 13.35 0.68 -3.82
CA LYS A 62 13.18 1.96 -3.13
C LYS A 62 14.00 1.95 -1.85
N GLY A 63 15.29 1.63 -1.98
CA GLY A 63 16.24 1.63 -0.89
C GLY A 63 16.33 2.95 -0.15
N PRO A 64 17.01 2.97 1.01
CA PRO A 64 17.20 4.17 1.82
C PRO A 64 17.99 5.25 1.04
N GLY A 65 17.86 6.51 1.44
CA GLY A 65 18.65 7.62 0.88
C GLY A 65 18.02 8.35 -0.32
N ARG A 66 16.81 7.97 -0.74
CA ARG A 66 16.02 8.71 -1.73
C ARG A 66 14.60 8.95 -1.25
N SER A 67 14.13 10.18 -1.38
CA SER A 67 12.73 10.53 -1.12
C SER A 67 11.85 10.21 -2.32
N TYR A 68 10.69 9.65 -2.07
CA TYR A 68 9.65 9.37 -3.06
C TYR A 68 8.38 10.13 -2.71
N ASP A 69 7.56 10.43 -3.72
CA ASP A 69 6.33 11.21 -3.56
C ASP A 69 5.37 10.61 -2.52
N GLU A 70 5.37 9.28 -2.36
CA GLU A 70 4.51 8.59 -1.40
C GLU A 70 5.04 8.62 0.05
N ASP A 71 6.30 9.01 0.28
CA ASP A 71 6.94 8.92 1.60
C ASP A 71 6.20 9.77 2.63
N ALA A 72 5.85 11.02 2.29
CA ALA A 72 5.12 11.91 3.19
C ALA A 72 3.73 11.37 3.56
N ALA A 73 3.05 10.72 2.62
CA ALA A 73 1.74 10.14 2.87
C ALA A 73 1.84 8.89 3.77
N ILE A 74 2.88 8.06 3.57
CA ILE A 74 3.15 6.91 4.42
C ILE A 74 3.55 7.36 5.83
N GLU A 75 4.38 8.39 5.95
CA GLU A 75 4.77 8.95 7.25
C GLU A 75 3.57 9.50 8.02
N ALA A 76 2.72 10.29 7.37
CA ALA A 76 1.49 10.79 7.99
C ALA A 76 0.56 9.65 8.44
N LEU A 77 0.50 8.57 7.65
CA LEU A 77 -0.25 7.37 7.98
C LEU A 77 0.31 6.62 9.19
N GLN A 78 1.63 6.49 9.29
CA GLN A 78 2.28 5.89 10.45
C GLN A 78 2.13 6.74 11.72
N GLN A 79 2.20 8.07 11.59
CA GLN A 79 1.96 8.97 12.72
C GLN A 79 0.51 8.89 13.22
N GLY A 80 -0.46 8.82 12.30
CA GLY A 80 -1.88 8.71 12.64
C GLY A 80 -2.29 7.31 13.15
N PHE A 81 -1.62 6.26 12.66
CA PHE A 81 -1.95 4.87 12.95
C PHE A 81 -0.69 4.00 13.21
N PRO A 82 0.08 4.30 14.28
CA PRO A 82 1.40 3.68 14.52
C PRO A 82 1.34 2.16 14.74
N HIS A 83 0.18 1.65 15.19
CA HIS A 83 -0.05 0.22 15.39
C HIS A 83 -0.78 -0.45 14.23
N LEU A 84 -0.96 0.22 13.09
CA LEU A 84 -1.74 -0.34 11.99
C LEU A 84 -0.91 -0.52 10.71
N ILE A 85 0.21 0.20 10.58
CA ILE A 85 0.98 0.26 9.35
C ILE A 85 2.46 0.01 9.62
N ASP A 86 2.94 -1.08 9.05
CA ASP A 86 4.35 -1.41 8.99
C ASP A 86 4.86 -1.09 7.57
N GLN A 87 6.08 -0.55 7.45
CA GLN A 87 6.70 -0.33 6.15
C GLN A 87 8.10 -0.93 6.10
N VAL A 88 8.43 -1.53 4.96
CA VAL A 88 9.75 -2.09 4.68
C VAL A 88 10.18 -1.60 3.30
N ARG A 89 11.38 -1.01 3.25
CA ARG A 89 12.02 -0.55 2.03
C ARG A 89 13.17 -1.50 1.70
N THR A 90 13.25 -1.93 0.45
CA THR A 90 14.27 -2.88 -0.03
C THR A 90 14.93 -2.36 -1.30
N GLY A 91 16.12 -2.88 -1.59
CA GLY A 91 16.94 -2.52 -2.75
C GLY A 91 17.73 -1.23 -2.54
N ARG A 92 18.16 -0.63 -3.65
CA ARG A 92 19.08 0.52 -3.68
C ARG A 92 18.38 1.87 -3.64
N SER A 93 19.14 2.91 -3.32
CA SER A 93 18.69 4.32 -3.40
C SER A 93 18.30 4.76 -4.82
N SER A 94 18.74 4.03 -5.83
CA SER A 94 18.38 4.22 -7.24
C SER A 94 17.60 3.04 -7.79
N PHE A 95 16.75 3.33 -8.77
CA PHE A 95 16.18 2.29 -9.64
C PHE A 95 17.29 1.67 -10.48
N PHE A 96 17.17 0.38 -10.78
CA PHE A 96 18.04 -0.34 -11.68
C PHE A 96 17.24 -1.42 -12.42
N ASP A 97 17.65 -1.68 -13.65
CA ASP A 97 17.10 -2.73 -14.50
C ASP A 97 17.83 -4.07 -14.31
N ARG A 98 17.31 -5.11 -14.96
CA ARG A 98 17.85 -6.48 -14.87
C ARG A 98 19.34 -6.55 -15.22
N ASP A 99 19.79 -5.79 -16.20
CA ASP A 99 21.17 -5.82 -16.68
C ASP A 99 22.13 -5.08 -15.74
N GLU A 100 21.58 -4.29 -14.82
CA GLU A 100 22.32 -3.52 -13.81
C GLU A 100 22.38 -4.25 -12.45
N VAL A 101 21.78 -5.45 -12.35
CA VAL A 101 21.84 -6.31 -11.17
C VAL A 101 23.28 -6.75 -10.92
N THR A 102 23.73 -6.55 -9.69
CA THR A 102 25.07 -6.97 -9.24
C THR A 102 24.98 -8.16 -8.29
N PRO A 103 26.10 -8.86 -7.99
CA PRO A 103 26.12 -9.94 -7.00
C PRO A 103 25.64 -9.52 -5.61
N PHE A 104 25.81 -8.25 -5.23
CA PHE A 104 25.31 -7.72 -3.96
C PHE A 104 23.77 -7.80 -3.89
N ASP A 105 23.08 -7.49 -4.99
CA ASP A 105 21.61 -7.43 -5.02
C ASP A 105 20.95 -8.81 -4.99
N GLN A 106 21.73 -9.86 -5.30
CA GLN A 106 21.27 -11.25 -5.22
C GLN A 106 21.42 -11.84 -3.82
N ALA A 107 22.24 -11.21 -2.98
CA ALA A 107 22.55 -11.68 -1.62
C ALA A 107 21.70 -11.00 -0.53
N GLU A 108 20.97 -9.93 -0.88
CA GLU A 108 19.97 -9.27 -0.01
C GLU A 108 18.62 -10.01 0.05
#